data_AF-A0A8I0LBA7-F1
#
_entry.id   AF-A0A8I0LBA7-F1
#
_cell.length_a   1.000
_cell.length_b   1.000
_cell.length_c   1.000
_cell.angle_alpha   90.00
_cell.angle_beta   90.00
_cell.angle_gamma   90.00
#
_symmetry.space_group_name_H-M   'P 1'
#
loop_
_entity.id
_entity.type
_entity.pdbx_description
1 polymer ?
#
loop_
_entity_poly.entity_id
_entity_poly.type
_entity_poly.pdbx_seq_one_letter_code
_entity_poly.pdbx_strand_id
1 'polypeptide(L)'
;SVGSGIGNFYSNLHPALADNVVYAADRAGLVKALNADDGKEIWSVSLAEKDGWFSKEPALLSGGVTVSGGHVYIGSEKAQVYALNTSDG
;
A
#
# COMPACT_ATOMS: atom_id res chain seq x y z
N SER A 1 -8.77 8.59 4.42
CA SER A 1 -7.73 7.97 5.27
C SER A 1 -7.37 6.60 4.71
N VAL A 2 -6.07 6.24 4.66
CA VAL A 2 -5.61 4.90 4.30
C VAL A 2 -5.22 4.18 5.59
N GLY A 3 -6.18 3.40 6.12
CA GLY A 3 -6.03 2.69 7.39
C GLY A 3 -5.50 3.58 8.51
N SER A 4 -4.44 3.12 9.18
CA SER A 4 -3.77 3.81 10.29
C SER A 4 -2.39 4.40 9.94
N GLY A 5 -1.96 4.35 8.68
CA GLY A 5 -0.62 4.78 8.26
C GLY A 5 0.51 3.96 8.91
N ILE A 6 1.54 4.65 9.43
CA ILE A 6 2.74 4.04 10.04
C ILE A 6 2.70 3.93 11.57
N GLY A 7 1.73 4.55 12.26
CA GLY A 7 1.71 4.59 13.72
C GLY A 7 2.99 5.21 14.33
N ASN A 8 3.64 4.49 15.26
CA ASN A 8 4.86 4.93 15.98
C ASN A 8 6.15 4.26 15.47
N PHE A 9 6.12 3.64 14.28
CA PHE A 9 7.25 2.87 13.74
C PHE A 9 8.10 3.72 12.77
N TYR A 10 9.42 3.54 12.78
CA TYR A 10 10.30 4.10 11.75
C TYR A 10 10.04 3.36 10.43
N SER A 11 9.38 4.05 9.50
CA SER A 11 8.97 3.52 8.21
C SER A 11 9.09 4.64 7.17
N ASN A 12 9.53 4.31 5.96
CA ASN A 12 9.62 5.27 4.87
C ASN A 12 8.36 5.25 3.99
N LEU A 13 7.23 4.78 4.53
CA LEU A 13 5.95 4.62 3.84
C LEU A 13 5.31 6.00 3.58
N HIS A 14 5.83 6.70 2.56
CA HIS A 14 5.23 7.91 2.01
C HIS A 14 4.39 7.55 0.76
N PRO A 15 3.31 8.29 0.48
CA PRO A 15 2.58 8.14 -0.77
C PRO A 15 3.45 8.39 -2.00
N ALA A 16 3.02 7.86 -3.14
CA ALA A 16 3.54 8.19 -4.45
C ALA A 16 2.45 8.83 -5.31
N LEU A 17 2.83 9.73 -6.21
CA LEU A 17 1.94 10.35 -7.19
C LEU A 17 2.48 10.04 -8.59
N ALA A 18 1.65 9.43 -9.44
CA ALA A 18 1.94 9.20 -10.85
C ALA A 18 0.63 9.27 -11.65
N ASP A 19 0.66 9.88 -12.83
CA ASP A 19 -0.47 9.94 -13.76
C ASP A 19 -1.81 10.38 -13.12
N ASN A 20 -1.75 11.39 -12.23
CA ASN A 20 -2.90 11.92 -11.48
C ASN A 20 -3.55 10.91 -10.50
N VAL A 21 -2.79 9.89 -10.09
CA VAL A 21 -3.19 8.89 -9.12
C VAL A 21 -2.23 8.91 -7.94
N VAL A 22 -2.80 9.06 -6.74
CA VAL A 22 -2.08 8.92 -5.47
C VAL A 22 -2.14 7.46 -5.03
N TYR A 23 -0.97 6.86 -4.86
CA TYR A 23 -0.80 5.53 -4.29
C TYR A 23 -0.34 5.66 -2.86
N ALA A 24 -1.07 5.05 -1.94
CA ALA A 24 -0.76 5.09 -0.52
C ALA A 24 -0.99 3.73 0.11
N ALA A 25 -0.19 3.43 1.12
CA ALA A 25 -0.26 2.18 1.85
C ALA A 25 -0.26 2.43 3.35
N ASP A 26 -0.78 1.47 4.11
CA ASP A 26 -0.57 1.39 5.56
C ASP A 26 0.31 0.20 5.92
N ARG A 27 0.86 0.20 7.14
CA ARG A 27 1.72 -0.89 7.61
C ARG A 27 0.98 -2.23 7.74
N ALA A 28 -0.34 -2.21 7.90
CA ALA A 28 -1.15 -3.43 8.02
C ALA A 28 -1.26 -4.20 6.69
N GLY A 29 -1.05 -3.52 5.57
CA GLY A 29 -1.09 -4.10 4.23
C GLY A 29 -2.22 -3.57 3.36
N LEU A 30 -2.94 -2.54 3.78
CA LEU A 30 -3.92 -1.88 2.92
C LEU A 30 -3.18 -0.97 1.94
N VAL A 31 -3.39 -1.18 0.64
CA VAL A 31 -2.86 -0.35 -0.44
C VAL A 31 -4.04 0.23 -1.22
N LYS A 32 -4.00 1.52 -1.51
CA LYS A 32 -5.04 2.21 -2.27
C LYS A 32 -4.46 3.05 -3.39
N ALA A 33 -5.18 3.12 -4.49
CA ALA A 33 -5.05 4.15 -5.50
C ALA A 33 -6.23 5.12 -5.40
N LEU A 34 -5.93 6.41 -5.36
CA LEU A 34 -6.91 7.49 -5.26
C LEU A 34 -6.70 8.45 -6.42
N ASN A 35 -7.79 8.96 -7.01
CA ASN A 35 -7.69 10.09 -7.92
C ASN A 35 -7.15 11.32 -7.17
N ALA A 36 -6.14 11.99 -7.73
CA ALA A 36 -5.47 13.08 -7.04
C ALA A 36 -6.31 14.38 -6.95
N ASP A 37 -7.27 14.57 -7.85
CA ASP A 37 -8.10 15.78 -7.91
C ASP A 37 -9.22 15.76 -6.85
N ASP A 38 -9.88 14.61 -6.69
CA ASP A 38 -11.07 14.49 -5.84
C ASP A 38 -10.95 13.49 -4.68
N GLY A 39 -9.83 12.77 -4.61
CA GLY A 39 -9.55 11.79 -3.58
C GLY A 39 -10.39 10.52 -3.66
N LYS A 40 -11.17 10.30 -4.73
CA LYS A 40 -11.99 9.09 -4.88
C LYS A 40 -11.10 7.87 -5.08
N GLU A 41 -11.50 6.77 -4.46
CA GLU A 41 -10.84 5.49 -4.62
C GLU A 41 -11.01 4.94 -6.04
N ILE A 42 -9.89 4.57 -6.66
CA ILE A 42 -9.83 3.86 -7.93
C ILE A 42 -9.83 2.35 -7.64
N TRP A 43 -8.94 1.91 -6.75
CA TRP A 43 -8.88 0.54 -6.26
C TRP A 43 -8.30 0.45 -4.84
N SER A 44 -8.52 -0.70 -4.20
CA SER A 44 -7.99 -1.04 -2.88
C SER A 44 -7.65 -2.53 -2.78
N VAL A 45 -6.44 -2.85 -2.32
CA VAL A 45 -5.94 -4.22 -2.10
C VAL A 45 -5.49 -4.41 -0.67
N SER A 46 -5.71 -5.60 -0.11
CA SER A 46 -5.20 -6.01 1.20
C SER A 46 -4.15 -7.09 1.03
N LEU A 47 -2.90 -6.76 1.36
CA LEU A 47 -1.74 -7.66 1.35
C LEU A 47 -1.55 -8.42 2.67
N ALA A 48 -2.41 -8.18 3.65
CA ALA A 48 -2.41 -8.91 4.91
C ALA A 48 -2.69 -10.39 4.65
N GLU A 49 -1.84 -11.26 5.19
CA GLU A 49 -1.99 -12.71 5.03
C GLU A 49 -3.12 -13.20 5.93
N LYS A 50 -3.88 -14.19 5.46
CA LYS A 50 -4.89 -14.85 6.30
C LYS A 50 -4.20 -15.85 7.21
N ASP A 51 -4.32 -15.66 8.51
CA ASP A 51 -3.92 -16.64 9.50
C ASP A 51 -5.18 -17.17 10.20
N GLY A 52 -5.68 -18.31 9.73
CA GLY A 52 -6.90 -18.92 10.24
C GLY A 52 -8.22 -18.20 9.85
N TRP A 53 -9.31 -18.58 10.51
CA TRP A 53 -10.67 -18.10 10.20
C TRP A 53 -10.97 -16.69 10.74
N PHE A 54 -10.24 -16.23 11.76
CA PHE A 54 -10.58 -15.01 12.50
C PHE A 54 -9.43 -13.99 12.58
N SER A 55 -8.23 -14.31 12.07
CA SER A 55 -7.07 -13.42 12.17
C SER A 55 -6.49 -13.08 10.80
N LYS A 56 -6.01 -11.84 10.69
CA LYS A 56 -5.17 -11.37 9.60
C LYS A 56 -3.81 -11.02 10.18
N GLU A 57 -2.77 -11.58 9.59
CA GLU A 57 -1.42 -11.14 9.87
C GLU A 57 -1.08 -9.89 9.05
N PRO A 58 -0.60 -8.81 9.69
CA PRO A 58 -0.14 -7.63 8.99
C PRO A 58 0.94 -7.97 7.95
N ALA A 59 0.90 -7.29 6.79
CA ALA A 59 1.96 -7.38 5.79
C ALA A 59 3.26 -6.70 6.26
N LEU A 60 3.20 -5.82 7.28
CA LEU A 60 4.32 -5.05 7.82
C LEU A 60 5.02 -4.19 6.75
N LEU A 61 4.23 -3.51 5.92
CA LEU A 61 4.76 -2.61 4.88
C LEU A 61 5.55 -1.46 5.51
N SER A 62 6.78 -1.27 5.05
CA SER A 62 7.73 -0.33 5.66
C SER A 62 8.59 0.43 4.65
N GLY A 63 8.68 -0.06 3.41
CA GLY A 63 9.37 0.62 2.31
C GLY A 63 8.56 1.80 1.74
N GLY A 64 9.25 2.71 1.06
CA GLY A 64 8.58 3.78 0.32
C GLY A 64 7.76 3.24 -0.85
N VAL A 65 6.57 3.80 -1.05
CA VAL A 65 5.74 3.48 -2.21
C VAL A 65 6.41 4.06 -3.45
N THR A 66 6.73 3.22 -4.43
CA THR A 66 7.41 3.65 -5.67
C THR A 66 6.61 3.18 -6.87
N VAL A 67 6.40 4.07 -7.85
CA VAL A 67 5.71 3.74 -9.10
C VAL A 67 6.70 3.72 -10.25
N SER A 68 6.73 2.63 -11.02
CA SER A 68 7.55 2.52 -12.23
C SER A 68 7.03 1.41 -13.13
N GLY A 69 7.07 1.61 -14.45
CA GLY A 69 6.74 0.57 -15.42
C GLY A 69 5.35 -0.04 -15.25
N GLY A 70 4.34 0.76 -14.89
CA GLY A 70 2.97 0.28 -14.66
C GLY A 70 2.75 -0.48 -13.36
N HIS A 71 3.70 -0.43 -12.43
CA HIS A 71 3.62 -1.13 -11.15
C HIS A 71 3.87 -0.21 -9.96
N VAL A 72 3.25 -0.55 -8.84
CA VAL A 72 3.49 0.02 -7.50
C VAL A 72 4.32 -0.98 -6.69
N TYR A 73 5.49 -0.57 -6.23
CA TYR A 73 6.41 -1.38 -5.44
C TYR A 73 6.42 -0.94 -3.98
N ILE A 74 6.32 -1.91 -3.07
CA ILE A 74 6.34 -1.67 -1.62
C ILE A 74 7.12 -2.80 -0.92
N GLY A 75 8.11 -2.44 -0.11
CA GLY A 75 8.85 -3.38 0.73
C GLY A 75 8.23 -3.59 2.10
N SER A 76 8.42 -4.77 2.69
CA SER A 76 7.98 -5.08 4.07
C SER A 76 9.12 -5.45 5.01
N GLU A 77 8.83 -5.40 6.32
CA GLU A 77 9.73 -5.90 7.37
C GLU A 77 9.92 -7.42 7.32
N LYS A 78 9.04 -8.15 6.60
CA LYS A 78 9.16 -9.60 6.36
C LYS A 78 10.15 -9.94 5.23
N ALA A 79 10.95 -8.98 4.77
CA ALA A 79 11.85 -9.12 3.62
C ALA A 79 11.14 -9.50 2.30
N GLN A 80 9.88 -9.11 2.16
CA GLN A 80 9.11 -9.27 0.93
C GLN A 80 9.04 -7.93 0.17
N VAL A 81 8.98 -8.01 -1.16
CA VAL A 81 8.64 -6.88 -2.04
C VAL A 81 7.38 -7.23 -2.78
N TYR A 82 6.38 -6.37 -2.67
CA TYR A 82 5.12 -6.47 -3.39
C TYR A 82 5.20 -5.62 -4.64
N ALA A 83 4.60 -6.11 -5.73
CA ALA A 83 4.40 -5.37 -6.97
C ALA A 83 2.92 -5.48 -7.34
N LEU A 84 2.25 -4.33 -7.42
CA LEU A 84 0.83 -4.22 -7.75
C LEU A 84 0.69 -3.54 -9.11
N ASN A 85 -0.26 -3.96 -9.92
CA ASN A 85 -0.53 -3.25 -11.18
C ASN A 85 -1.15 -1.88 -10.88
N THR A 86 -0.72 -0.83 -11.58
CA THR A 86 -1.28 0.52 -11.37
C THR A 86 -2.76 0.61 -11.74
N SER A 87 -3.24 -0.26 -12.63
CA SER A 87 -4.62 -0.31 -13.13
C SER A 87 -5.64 -0.86 -12.13
N ASP A 88 -5.26 -1.88 -11.37
CA ASP A 88 -6.21 -2.73 -10.64
C ASP A 88 -5.69 -3.27 -9.30
N GLY A 89 -4.42 -3.08 -8.99
CA GLY A 89 -3.81 -3.53 -7.74
C GLY A 89 -3.31 -4.97 -7.84
#